data_AF-J2Y1W2-F1
#
_entry.id   AF-J2Y1W2-F1
#
_cell.length_a   1.000
_cell.length_b   1.000
_cell.length_c   1.000
_cell.angle_alpha   90.00
_cell.angle_beta   90.00
_cell.angle_gamma   90.00
#
_symmetry.space_group_name_H-M   'P 1'
#
loop_
_entity.id
_entity.type
_entity.pdbx_description
1 polymer ?
#
loop_
_entity_poly.entity_id
_entity_poly.type
_entity_poly.pdbx_seq_one_letter_code
_entity_poly.pdbx_strand_id
1 'polypeptide(L)'
;MTTTSTTAPVAQPTWYGQIRDMFTSVDRAHMATQGLDLASYYTVMKHAGDIYQQVAGGNMPPNRPWPADWVGTFLNWMNNGYPKGVPAASANATDFAARSLSSADASAARVRKDITTLSSAELGLLKQAFAGIMAMDAADPNSYFTQAGYHWFPVPNTYCMHHVPGYNPWHRAYLVSFENALRSVPGCANVTLPYWDITTPFPDVLKSPPFDQYTLQQAASSDYPEGYVTTRFDYDTIGQKLLTYGVTDDVNRAMSKTDWEDFHGYWSGAAHNTIIAAHDSGHNSIGPTMQNQEVAAFDPVFWFFHCNWDRLFWEWQKKMLATDLHGLLTTINEVTDPVSYQIFNDAALQTLNPFTSSPPELNTVAIIDSVSQLGIDYAPAATSSDVDFMPKTQRTLAASKRFTVEADRVNVRVSGINRLKIPGSFSVHLQKDAKTIASRALFQPVETQSCANCVANAMTQFDFELPMAAVLGGKLSVWVEPVNKDFVGDRFPQKLMGDPVIDVHLLLQTQ
;
A
#
# COMPACT_ATOMS: atom_id res chain seq x y z
N MET A 1 -46.59 -29.54 4.47
CA MET A 1 -46.65 -28.29 3.68
C MET A 1 -45.39 -27.51 3.98
N THR A 2 -44.40 -27.58 3.10
CA THR A 2 -43.14 -26.82 3.19
C THR A 2 -43.41 -25.40 2.72
N THR A 3 -43.29 -24.44 3.63
CA THR A 3 -43.37 -23.00 3.34
C THR A 3 -42.11 -22.57 2.60
N THR A 4 -42.18 -22.46 1.27
CA THR A 4 -41.18 -21.77 0.47
C THR A 4 -41.29 -20.27 0.73
N SER A 5 -40.38 -19.73 1.53
CA SER A 5 -40.17 -18.28 1.59
C SER A 5 -39.63 -17.82 0.24
N THR A 6 -40.47 -17.16 -0.56
CA THR A 6 -40.02 -16.47 -1.77
C THR A 6 -39.48 -15.10 -1.35
N THR A 7 -38.16 -14.98 -1.30
CA THR A 7 -37.47 -13.69 -1.13
C THR A 7 -37.89 -12.75 -2.27
N ALA A 8 -38.12 -11.47 -1.97
CA ALA A 8 -38.48 -10.47 -2.97
C ALA A 8 -37.22 -9.84 -3.60
N PRO A 9 -37.27 -9.35 -4.86
CA PRO A 9 -36.18 -8.59 -5.43
C PRO A 9 -35.76 -7.40 -4.57
N VAL A 10 -34.46 -7.17 -4.44
CA VAL A 10 -33.92 -5.99 -3.74
C VAL A 10 -34.20 -4.75 -4.58
N ALA A 11 -34.83 -3.74 -4.00
CA ALA A 11 -35.28 -2.53 -4.72
C ALA A 11 -34.14 -1.57 -5.10
N GLN A 12 -33.09 -1.50 -4.26
CA GLN A 12 -31.92 -0.63 -4.46
C GLN A 12 -30.61 -1.42 -4.33
N PRO A 13 -30.37 -2.40 -5.21
CA PRO A 13 -29.20 -3.26 -5.13
C PRO A 13 -27.95 -2.53 -5.61
N THR A 14 -26.79 -2.94 -5.10
CA THR A 14 -25.49 -2.41 -5.52
C THR A 14 -24.52 -3.54 -5.90
N TRP A 15 -23.45 -3.19 -6.61
CA TRP A 15 -22.40 -4.14 -6.97
C TRP A 15 -21.84 -4.87 -5.75
N TYR A 16 -21.40 -4.11 -4.75
CA TYR A 16 -20.78 -4.66 -3.54
C TYR A 16 -21.79 -5.25 -2.54
N GLY A 17 -23.07 -4.88 -2.64
CA GLY A 17 -24.12 -5.38 -1.76
C GLY A 17 -24.78 -6.69 -2.20
N GLN A 18 -25.01 -6.87 -3.50
CA GLN A 18 -25.78 -8.02 -4.01
C GLN A 18 -25.23 -8.58 -5.33
N ILE A 19 -24.86 -7.73 -6.28
CA ILE A 19 -24.75 -8.15 -7.68
C ILE A 19 -23.53 -9.01 -7.93
N ARG A 20 -22.37 -8.65 -7.36
CA ARG A 20 -21.15 -9.47 -7.52
C ARG A 20 -21.33 -10.89 -6.97
N ASP A 21 -22.15 -11.04 -5.94
CA ASP A 21 -22.40 -12.31 -5.25
C ASP A 21 -23.32 -13.25 -6.03
N MET A 22 -24.03 -12.74 -7.04
CA MET A 22 -24.89 -13.55 -7.91
C MET A 22 -24.10 -14.39 -8.91
N PHE A 23 -22.85 -14.01 -9.18
CA PHE A 23 -21.94 -14.75 -10.05
C PHE A 23 -21.06 -15.64 -9.18
N THR A 24 -21.33 -16.94 -9.15
CA THR A 24 -20.53 -17.88 -8.36
C THR A 24 -19.14 -18.08 -8.96
N SER A 25 -18.20 -18.67 -8.20
CA SER A 25 -16.87 -19.01 -8.73
C SER A 25 -16.94 -19.91 -9.96
N VAL A 26 -17.94 -20.79 -10.04
CA VAL A 26 -18.21 -21.65 -11.20
C VAL A 26 -18.63 -20.82 -12.41
N ASP A 27 -19.56 -19.87 -12.23
CA ASP A 27 -20.04 -19.00 -13.31
C ASP A 27 -18.91 -18.14 -13.85
N ARG A 28 -18.09 -17.57 -12.95
CA ARG A 28 -16.94 -16.74 -13.29
C ARG A 28 -15.88 -17.55 -14.05
N ALA A 29 -15.52 -18.75 -13.58
CA ALA A 29 -14.56 -19.60 -14.27
C ALA A 29 -15.06 -20.01 -15.67
N HIS A 30 -16.34 -20.38 -15.77
CA HIS A 30 -16.94 -20.75 -17.06
C HIS A 30 -16.94 -19.58 -18.05
N MET A 31 -17.39 -18.39 -17.63
CA MET A 31 -17.48 -17.24 -18.52
C MET A 31 -16.13 -16.61 -18.84
N ALA A 32 -15.14 -16.74 -17.94
CA ALA A 32 -13.76 -16.36 -18.24
C ALA A 32 -13.22 -17.12 -19.47
N THR A 33 -13.55 -18.42 -19.62
CA THR A 33 -13.18 -19.18 -20.85
C THR A 33 -13.87 -18.68 -22.11
N GLN A 34 -14.94 -17.90 -21.97
CA GLN A 34 -15.70 -17.30 -23.07
C GLN A 34 -15.38 -15.80 -23.25
N GLY A 35 -14.36 -15.28 -22.56
CA GLY A 35 -13.93 -13.88 -22.66
C GLY A 35 -14.83 -12.89 -21.92
N LEU A 36 -15.71 -13.36 -21.03
CA LEU A 36 -16.56 -12.51 -20.19
C LEU A 36 -16.17 -12.66 -18.71
N ASP A 37 -15.48 -11.65 -18.19
CA ASP A 37 -15.12 -11.58 -16.78
C ASP A 37 -16.32 -11.15 -15.90
N LEU A 38 -17.02 -12.13 -15.33
CA LEU A 38 -18.13 -11.89 -14.41
C LEU A 38 -17.69 -11.39 -13.01
N ALA A 39 -16.38 -11.28 -12.76
CA ALA A 39 -15.83 -10.68 -11.54
C ALA A 39 -15.75 -9.16 -11.59
N SER A 40 -15.64 -8.62 -12.80
CA SER A 40 -15.43 -7.21 -13.02
C SER A 40 -16.75 -6.49 -13.04
N TYR A 41 -16.90 -5.51 -12.13
CA TYR A 41 -18.02 -4.57 -12.16
C TYR A 41 -18.20 -3.98 -13.57
N TYR A 42 -17.10 -3.56 -14.19
CA TYR A 42 -17.14 -2.91 -15.49
C TYR A 42 -17.60 -3.87 -16.59
N THR A 43 -17.09 -5.09 -16.59
CA THR A 43 -17.47 -6.11 -17.57
C THR A 43 -18.93 -6.52 -17.40
N VAL A 44 -19.38 -6.79 -16.17
CA VAL A 44 -20.79 -7.13 -15.90
C VAL A 44 -21.71 -5.97 -16.25
N MET A 45 -21.36 -4.73 -15.89
CA MET A 45 -22.13 -3.53 -16.24
C MET A 45 -22.24 -3.37 -17.77
N LYS A 46 -21.12 -3.51 -18.48
CA LYS A 46 -21.07 -3.37 -19.94
C LYS A 46 -21.91 -4.43 -20.66
N HIS A 47 -21.96 -5.64 -20.13
CA HIS A 47 -22.69 -6.78 -20.69
C HIS A 47 -24.02 -7.06 -19.96
N ALA A 48 -24.49 -6.15 -19.11
CA ALA A 48 -25.64 -6.42 -18.24
C ALA A 48 -26.91 -6.75 -19.01
N GLY A 49 -27.13 -6.12 -20.18
CA GLY A 49 -28.26 -6.44 -21.05
C GLY A 49 -28.24 -7.88 -21.54
N ASP A 50 -27.08 -8.35 -22.02
CA ASP A 50 -26.90 -9.72 -22.52
C ASP A 50 -27.04 -10.73 -21.38
N ILE A 51 -26.39 -10.46 -20.24
CA ILE A 51 -26.49 -11.27 -19.02
C ILE A 51 -27.95 -11.39 -18.58
N TYR A 52 -28.67 -10.26 -18.52
CA TYR A 52 -30.08 -10.23 -18.12
C TYR A 52 -30.95 -11.11 -19.02
N GLN A 53 -30.77 -11.05 -20.34
CA GLN A 53 -31.52 -11.90 -21.27
C GLN A 53 -31.27 -13.39 -21.01
N GLN A 54 -30.02 -13.78 -20.72
CA GLN A 54 -29.69 -15.17 -20.45
C GLN A 54 -30.25 -15.67 -19.11
N VAL A 55 -30.13 -14.87 -18.04
CA VAL A 55 -30.61 -15.25 -16.70
C VAL A 55 -32.14 -15.18 -16.61
N ALA A 56 -32.79 -14.22 -17.26
CA ALA A 56 -34.25 -14.12 -17.32
C ALA A 56 -34.87 -15.25 -18.17
N GLY A 57 -34.15 -15.71 -19.20
CA GLY A 57 -34.52 -16.88 -19.99
C GLY A 57 -34.25 -18.22 -19.29
N GLY A 58 -33.60 -18.22 -18.12
CA GLY A 58 -33.19 -19.44 -17.42
C GLY A 58 -32.09 -20.24 -18.14
N ASN A 59 -31.40 -19.63 -19.11
CA ASN A 59 -30.33 -20.25 -19.89
C ASN A 59 -28.99 -20.22 -19.15
N MET A 60 -28.88 -19.37 -18.14
CA MET A 60 -27.65 -19.14 -17.39
C MET A 60 -27.94 -18.96 -15.89
N PRO A 61 -27.12 -19.55 -15.01
CA PRO A 61 -26.12 -20.60 -15.28
C PRO A 61 -26.73 -21.94 -15.77
N PRO A 62 -26.03 -22.71 -16.63
CA PRO A 62 -26.49 -24.02 -17.06
C PRO A 62 -26.73 -24.95 -15.86
N ASN A 63 -27.88 -25.63 -15.84
CA ASN A 63 -28.33 -26.53 -14.77
C ASN A 63 -28.63 -25.86 -13.41
N ARG A 64 -28.43 -24.55 -13.27
CA ARG A 64 -28.74 -23.80 -12.05
C ARG A 64 -29.20 -22.37 -12.40
N PRO A 65 -30.37 -22.22 -13.06
CA PRO A 65 -30.87 -20.91 -13.43
C PRO A 65 -31.09 -20.02 -12.19
N TRP A 66 -30.95 -18.72 -12.37
CA TRP A 66 -31.19 -17.77 -11.29
C TRP A 66 -32.64 -17.82 -10.79
N PRO A 67 -32.86 -17.73 -9.47
CA PRO A 67 -34.21 -17.57 -8.94
C PRO A 67 -34.79 -16.19 -9.33
N ALA A 68 -36.12 -16.10 -9.35
CA ALA A 68 -36.84 -14.91 -9.87
C ALA A 68 -36.49 -13.61 -9.13
N ASP A 69 -36.14 -13.70 -7.86
CA ASP A 69 -35.70 -12.59 -7.02
C ASP A 69 -34.32 -12.07 -7.42
N TRP A 70 -33.39 -12.95 -7.81
CA TRP A 70 -32.09 -12.56 -8.35
C TRP A 70 -32.23 -11.89 -9.71
N VAL A 71 -33.07 -12.45 -10.59
CA VAL A 71 -33.37 -11.83 -11.89
C VAL A 71 -33.96 -10.43 -11.70
N GLY A 72 -34.94 -10.28 -10.81
CA GLY A 72 -35.55 -8.99 -10.49
C GLY A 72 -34.56 -8.02 -9.81
N THR A 73 -33.68 -8.52 -8.97
CA THR A 73 -32.65 -7.70 -8.30
C THR A 73 -31.61 -7.21 -9.32
N PHE A 74 -31.17 -8.06 -10.24
CA PHE A 74 -30.27 -7.66 -11.31
C PHE A 74 -30.91 -6.62 -12.24
N LEU A 75 -32.20 -6.79 -12.56
CA LEU A 75 -32.97 -5.80 -13.31
C LEU A 75 -33.05 -4.46 -12.56
N ASN A 76 -33.31 -4.47 -11.25
CA ASN A 76 -33.33 -3.26 -10.43
C ASN A 76 -31.96 -2.58 -10.42
N TRP A 77 -30.86 -3.34 -10.37
CA TRP A 77 -29.51 -2.76 -10.48
C TRP A 77 -29.26 -2.06 -11.80
N MET A 78 -29.69 -2.68 -12.91
CA MET A 78 -29.63 -2.05 -14.24
C MET A 78 -30.47 -0.77 -14.30
N ASN A 79 -31.70 -0.80 -13.79
CA ASN A 79 -32.62 0.34 -13.81
C ASN A 79 -32.16 1.49 -12.91
N ASN A 80 -31.44 1.18 -11.83
CA ASN A 80 -30.89 2.18 -10.89
C ASN A 80 -29.55 2.76 -11.36
N GLY A 81 -29.10 2.46 -12.57
CA GLY A 81 -27.87 3.03 -13.14
C GLY A 81 -26.60 2.34 -12.66
N TYR A 82 -26.67 1.04 -12.36
CA TYR A 82 -25.52 0.20 -11.99
C TYR A 82 -24.74 0.69 -10.76
N PRO A 83 -25.40 1.07 -9.65
CA PRO A 83 -24.69 1.62 -8.50
C PRO A 83 -23.66 0.59 -7.98
N LYS A 84 -22.41 1.04 -7.78
CA LYS A 84 -21.34 0.17 -7.25
C LYS A 84 -21.57 -0.11 -5.75
N GLY A 85 -22.12 0.86 -5.02
CA GLY A 85 -22.33 0.80 -3.58
C GLY A 85 -21.03 0.84 -2.79
N VAL A 86 -21.14 0.66 -1.48
CA VAL A 86 -20.00 0.44 -0.57
C VAL A 86 -19.97 -1.04 -0.16
N PRO A 87 -18.80 -1.64 0.08
CA PRO A 87 -18.71 -2.96 0.72
C PRO A 87 -19.55 -2.94 2.01
N ALA A 88 -20.54 -3.82 2.12
CA ALA A 88 -21.38 -3.88 3.32
C ALA A 88 -20.49 -4.21 4.53
N ALA A 89 -20.53 -3.36 5.57
CA ALA A 89 -19.83 -3.60 6.84
C ALA A 89 -20.34 -4.85 7.59
N SER A 90 -21.44 -5.43 7.15
CA SER A 90 -21.97 -6.70 7.66
C SER A 90 -22.98 -7.26 6.68
N ALA A 91 -22.62 -8.26 5.87
CA ALA A 91 -23.64 -9.13 5.28
C ALA A 91 -24.29 -9.93 6.42
N ASN A 92 -25.63 -9.97 6.46
CA ASN A 92 -26.39 -10.63 7.52
C ASN A 92 -25.85 -12.03 7.81
N ALA A 93 -25.60 -12.30 9.10
CA ALA A 93 -24.93 -13.50 9.64
C ALA A 93 -25.61 -14.84 9.31
N THR A 94 -26.74 -14.85 8.59
CA THR A 94 -27.46 -16.06 8.19
C THR A 94 -26.98 -16.68 6.88
N ASP A 95 -26.21 -15.96 6.05
CA ASP A 95 -25.55 -16.51 4.84
C ASP A 95 -24.05 -16.83 5.04
N PHE A 96 -23.49 -16.48 6.19
CA PHE A 96 -22.08 -16.72 6.53
C PHE A 96 -21.77 -18.20 6.83
N ALA A 97 -22.72 -18.96 7.38
CA ALA A 97 -22.49 -20.36 7.75
C ALA A 97 -22.30 -21.30 6.54
N ALA A 98 -22.82 -20.94 5.36
CA ALA A 98 -22.72 -21.76 4.15
C ALA A 98 -21.50 -21.40 3.27
N ARG A 99 -20.85 -20.25 3.49
CA ARG A 99 -19.65 -19.81 2.74
C ARG A 99 -18.34 -19.95 3.51
N SER A 100 -18.40 -20.31 4.80
CA SER A 100 -17.23 -20.65 5.63
C SER A 100 -16.89 -22.14 5.68
N LEU A 101 -17.57 -23.01 4.90
CA LEU A 101 -17.33 -24.45 4.92
C LEU A 101 -16.68 -24.94 3.62
N SER A 102 -15.52 -24.36 3.31
CA SER A 102 -14.39 -25.08 2.71
C SER A 102 -13.05 -24.31 2.73
N SER A 103 -12.84 -23.35 3.64
CA SER A 103 -11.47 -23.06 4.11
C SER A 103 -11.40 -23.66 5.51
N ALA A 104 -10.81 -24.84 5.62
CA ALA A 104 -10.40 -25.32 6.93
C ALA A 104 -9.59 -24.21 7.62
N ASP A 105 -9.82 -24.01 8.91
CA ASP A 105 -9.11 -23.11 9.81
C ASP A 105 -7.61 -23.04 9.48
N ALA A 106 -7.21 -22.12 8.61
CA ALA A 106 -5.81 -21.77 8.45
C ALA A 106 -5.48 -20.78 9.57
N SER A 107 -5.14 -21.30 10.75
CA SER A 107 -4.52 -20.47 11.79
C SER A 107 -3.13 -20.08 11.30
N ALA A 108 -2.86 -18.79 11.13
CA ALA A 108 -1.53 -18.32 10.75
C ALA A 108 -0.49 -18.81 11.76
N ALA A 109 0.60 -19.39 11.27
CA ALA A 109 1.69 -19.90 12.10
C ALA A 109 2.48 -18.77 12.78
N ARG A 110 2.41 -17.56 12.23
CA ARG A 110 3.10 -16.36 12.70
C ARG A 110 2.08 -15.24 12.82
N VAL A 111 2.04 -14.58 13.99
CA VAL A 111 1.16 -13.44 14.23
C VAL A 111 2.00 -12.25 14.65
N ARG A 112 2.17 -11.30 13.72
CA ARG A 112 2.96 -10.08 13.92
C ARG A 112 2.20 -9.11 14.80
N LYS A 113 2.83 -8.64 15.88
CA LYS A 113 2.22 -7.76 16.90
C LYS A 113 2.84 -6.38 16.85
N ASP A 114 2.15 -5.40 17.42
CA ASP A 114 2.79 -4.14 17.78
C ASP A 114 3.92 -4.43 18.79
N ILE A 115 5.11 -3.90 18.51
CA ILE A 115 6.31 -4.15 19.32
C ILE A 115 6.13 -3.74 20.79
N THR A 116 5.29 -2.74 21.07
CA THR A 116 5.00 -2.27 22.44
C THR A 116 4.16 -3.26 23.25
N THR A 117 3.53 -4.24 22.59
CA THR A 117 2.64 -5.24 23.21
C THR A 117 3.32 -6.58 23.46
N LEU A 118 4.57 -6.74 23.04
CA LEU A 118 5.31 -7.99 23.24
C LEU A 118 5.53 -8.27 24.72
N SER A 119 5.31 -9.53 25.10
CA SER A 119 5.74 -10.01 26.41
C SER A 119 7.26 -9.98 26.54
N SER A 120 7.77 -9.98 27.78
CA SER A 120 9.21 -10.03 28.03
C SER A 120 9.90 -11.24 27.38
N ALA A 121 9.20 -12.38 27.26
CA ALA A 121 9.71 -13.58 26.61
C ALA A 121 9.81 -13.41 25.08
N GLU A 122 8.77 -12.86 24.44
CA GLU A 122 8.78 -12.57 23.00
C GLU A 122 9.85 -11.53 22.66
N LEU A 123 9.95 -10.48 23.46
CA LEU A 123 10.98 -9.45 23.29
C LEU A 123 12.39 -10.03 23.50
N GLY A 124 12.59 -10.88 24.50
CA GLY A 124 13.86 -11.57 24.71
C GLY A 124 14.28 -12.42 23.52
N LEU A 125 13.34 -13.20 22.96
CA LEU A 125 13.54 -14.02 21.77
C LEU A 125 13.87 -13.16 20.53
N LEU A 126 13.17 -12.05 20.35
CA LEU A 126 13.41 -11.11 19.26
C LEU A 126 14.80 -10.49 19.34
N LYS A 127 15.22 -10.05 20.53
CA LYS A 127 16.57 -9.52 20.76
C LYS A 127 17.64 -10.57 20.47
N GLN A 128 17.43 -11.82 20.90
CA GLN A 128 18.34 -12.92 20.60
C GLN A 128 18.45 -13.18 19.09
N ALA A 129 17.32 -13.18 18.38
CA ALA A 129 17.29 -13.41 16.93
C ALA A 129 18.02 -12.30 16.16
N PHE A 130 17.74 -11.03 16.47
CA PHE A 130 18.43 -9.89 15.84
C PHE A 130 19.93 -9.93 16.12
N ALA A 131 20.34 -10.10 17.38
CA ALA A 131 21.74 -10.20 17.74
C ALA A 131 22.43 -11.38 17.04
N GLY A 132 21.71 -12.51 16.88
CA GLY A 132 22.20 -13.69 16.17
C GLY A 132 22.53 -13.41 14.71
N ILE A 133 21.59 -12.85 13.94
CA ILE A 133 21.84 -12.55 12.52
C ILE A 133 22.81 -11.38 12.33
N MET A 134 22.88 -10.44 13.28
CA MET A 134 23.88 -9.35 13.26
C MET A 134 25.31 -9.82 13.52
N ALA A 135 25.48 -10.97 14.18
CA ALA A 135 26.77 -11.58 14.47
C ALA A 135 27.22 -12.60 13.41
N MET A 136 26.34 -12.99 12.48
CA MET A 136 26.70 -13.85 11.35
C MET A 136 27.70 -13.15 10.43
N ASP A 137 28.53 -13.94 9.75
CA ASP A 137 29.41 -13.45 8.70
C ASP A 137 28.59 -12.74 7.61
N ALA A 138 29.02 -11.56 7.18
CA ALA A 138 28.30 -10.74 6.21
C ALA A 138 28.12 -11.39 4.82
N ALA A 139 28.81 -12.48 4.49
CA ALA A 139 28.54 -13.27 3.30
C ALA A 139 27.47 -14.35 3.50
N ASP A 140 27.07 -14.66 4.74
CA ASP A 140 25.97 -15.59 5.01
C ASP A 140 24.66 -15.00 4.48
N PRO A 141 23.85 -15.77 3.73
CA PRO A 141 22.58 -15.29 3.18
C PRO A 141 21.56 -14.89 4.25
N ASN A 142 21.66 -15.41 5.47
CA ASN A 142 20.80 -15.05 6.60
C ASN A 142 21.41 -13.96 7.51
N SER A 143 22.63 -13.49 7.22
CA SER A 143 23.21 -12.40 7.99
C SER A 143 22.38 -11.12 7.86
N TYR A 144 22.42 -10.29 8.89
CA TYR A 144 21.78 -8.98 8.86
C TYR A 144 22.31 -8.13 7.70
N PHE A 145 23.60 -8.19 7.42
CA PHE A 145 24.23 -7.44 6.32
C PHE A 145 23.66 -7.84 4.96
N THR A 146 23.64 -9.15 4.65
CA THR A 146 23.08 -9.63 3.38
C THR A 146 21.59 -9.32 3.26
N GLN A 147 20.82 -9.57 4.32
CA GLN A 147 19.39 -9.30 4.30
C GLN A 147 19.12 -7.82 4.06
N ALA A 148 19.71 -6.91 4.85
CA ALA A 148 19.61 -5.47 4.64
C ALA A 148 20.05 -5.03 3.24
N GLY A 149 21.09 -5.68 2.71
CA GLY A 149 21.64 -5.42 1.39
C GLY A 149 20.66 -5.68 0.24
N TYR A 150 19.69 -6.59 0.37
CA TYR A 150 18.72 -6.86 -0.69
C TYR A 150 17.82 -5.67 -1.04
N HIS A 151 17.72 -4.67 -0.16
CA HIS A 151 17.01 -3.43 -0.48
C HIS A 151 17.69 -2.68 -1.64
N TRP A 152 19.02 -2.62 -1.64
CA TRP A 152 19.74 -1.81 -2.62
C TRP A 152 20.53 -2.62 -3.65
N PHE A 153 21.16 -3.73 -3.26
CA PHE A 153 22.02 -4.52 -4.13
C PHE A 153 21.23 -5.53 -4.96
N PRO A 154 21.75 -5.92 -6.14
CA PRO A 154 23.00 -5.46 -6.76
C PRO A 154 22.85 -4.07 -7.40
N VAL A 155 23.90 -3.26 -7.36
CA VAL A 155 23.97 -2.01 -8.12
C VAL A 155 24.59 -2.26 -9.51
N PRO A 156 24.13 -1.58 -10.58
CA PRO A 156 23.06 -0.59 -10.61
C PRO A 156 21.63 -1.18 -10.70
N ASN A 157 21.47 -2.50 -10.84
CA ASN A 157 20.18 -3.17 -11.02
C ASN A 157 19.51 -3.52 -9.69
N THR A 158 19.17 -2.49 -8.92
CA THR A 158 18.68 -2.58 -7.54
C THR A 158 17.37 -3.36 -7.44
N TYR A 159 17.18 -4.18 -6.40
CA TYR A 159 15.96 -4.98 -6.27
C TYR A 159 14.75 -4.21 -5.75
N CYS A 160 14.92 -3.24 -4.84
CA CYS A 160 13.77 -2.56 -4.25
C CYS A 160 12.84 -1.92 -5.30
N MET A 161 11.54 -2.12 -5.10
CA MET A 161 10.51 -1.50 -5.90
C MET A 161 9.96 -0.28 -5.15
N HIS A 162 10.30 0.92 -5.61
CA HIS A 162 9.75 2.18 -5.08
C HIS A 162 9.07 2.96 -6.20
N HIS A 163 8.00 3.68 -5.86
CA HIS A 163 7.26 4.52 -6.82
C HIS A 163 6.70 3.76 -8.03
N VAL A 164 6.42 2.46 -7.84
CA VAL A 164 5.89 1.55 -8.87
C VAL A 164 4.88 0.61 -8.22
N PRO A 165 3.95 0.00 -8.98
CA PRO A 165 2.89 -0.85 -8.42
C PRO A 165 3.39 -2.04 -7.58
N GLY A 166 4.61 -2.52 -7.83
CA GLY A 166 5.22 -3.61 -7.06
C GLY A 166 5.73 -3.24 -5.66
N TYR A 167 5.58 -1.98 -5.20
CA TYR A 167 6.12 -1.52 -3.91
C TYR A 167 5.66 -2.36 -2.70
N ASN A 168 4.34 -2.43 -2.44
CA ASN A 168 3.81 -3.23 -1.33
C ASN A 168 4.12 -4.74 -1.48
N PRO A 169 3.90 -5.37 -2.65
CA PRO A 169 4.26 -6.77 -2.89
C PRO A 169 5.72 -7.10 -2.58
N TRP A 170 6.65 -6.28 -3.06
CA TRP A 170 8.08 -6.51 -2.91
C TRP A 170 8.52 -6.39 -1.44
N HIS A 171 8.05 -5.36 -0.73
CA HIS A 171 8.40 -5.17 0.68
C HIS A 171 7.77 -6.25 1.59
N ARG A 172 6.58 -6.76 1.27
CA ARG A 172 6.02 -7.95 1.95
C ARG A 172 6.93 -9.17 1.79
N ALA A 173 7.35 -9.47 0.55
CA ALA A 173 8.28 -10.58 0.30
C ALA A 173 9.62 -10.40 1.03
N TYR A 174 10.11 -9.17 1.07
CA TYR A 174 11.33 -8.83 1.78
C TYR A 174 11.25 -9.10 3.30
N LEU A 175 10.14 -8.73 3.93
CA LEU A 175 9.89 -9.02 5.34
C LEU A 175 9.80 -10.53 5.62
N VAL A 176 9.25 -11.33 4.69
CA VAL A 176 9.23 -12.79 4.82
C VAL A 176 10.65 -13.36 4.83
N SER A 177 11.51 -12.90 3.91
CA SER A 177 12.94 -13.29 3.87
C SER A 177 13.64 -12.96 5.19
N PHE A 178 13.50 -11.71 5.66
CA PHE A 178 14.16 -11.28 6.90
C PHE A 178 13.66 -12.03 8.13
N GLU A 179 12.34 -12.26 8.24
CA GLU A 179 11.79 -13.05 9.34
C GLU A 179 12.28 -14.50 9.30
N ASN A 180 12.47 -15.10 8.12
CA ASN A 180 13.08 -16.43 8.00
C ASN A 180 14.55 -16.42 8.45
N ALA A 181 15.30 -15.37 8.13
CA ALA A 181 16.68 -15.20 8.61
C ALA A 181 16.73 -15.12 10.15
N LEU A 182 15.84 -14.33 10.78
CA LEU A 182 15.70 -14.29 12.24
C LEU A 182 15.42 -15.69 12.84
N ARG A 183 14.55 -16.47 12.20
CA ARG A 183 14.18 -17.83 12.63
C ARG A 183 15.28 -18.86 12.42
N SER A 184 16.29 -18.56 11.60
CA SER A 184 17.45 -19.44 11.38
C SER A 184 18.41 -19.47 12.58
N VAL A 185 18.35 -18.45 13.46
CA VAL A 185 19.18 -18.38 14.67
C VAL A 185 18.78 -19.51 15.63
N PRO A 186 19.75 -20.31 16.14
CA PRO A 186 19.45 -21.39 17.07
C PRO A 186 18.64 -20.92 18.28
N GLY A 187 17.53 -21.62 18.55
CA GLY A 187 16.58 -21.28 19.61
C GLY A 187 15.52 -20.25 19.22
N CYS A 188 15.64 -19.59 18.05
CA CYS A 188 14.72 -18.54 17.60
C CYS A 188 13.70 -19.01 16.55
N ALA A 189 13.54 -20.33 16.35
CA ALA A 189 12.70 -20.90 15.30
C ALA A 189 11.23 -20.43 15.33
N ASN A 190 10.73 -19.93 16.47
CA ASN A 190 9.37 -19.42 16.65
C ASN A 190 9.28 -17.89 16.76
N VAL A 191 10.38 -17.17 16.53
CA VAL A 191 10.34 -15.70 16.52
C VAL A 191 9.44 -15.21 15.38
N THR A 192 8.73 -14.11 15.65
CA THR A 192 7.86 -13.42 14.70
C THR A 192 8.24 -11.94 14.71
N LEU A 193 8.37 -11.34 13.54
CA LEU A 193 8.77 -9.94 13.38
C LEU A 193 7.60 -9.02 13.80
N PRO A 194 7.74 -8.15 14.80
CA PRO A 194 6.69 -7.21 15.15
C PRO A 194 6.72 -5.97 14.23
N TYR A 195 5.67 -5.16 14.31
CA TYR A 195 5.61 -3.85 13.66
C TYR A 195 5.69 -2.73 14.69
N TRP A 196 6.07 -1.54 14.24
CA TRP A 196 5.84 -0.29 14.98
C TRP A 196 4.71 0.47 14.29
N ASP A 197 3.58 0.70 14.96
CA ASP A 197 2.56 1.57 14.43
C ASP A 197 3.09 3.01 14.31
N ILE A 198 3.40 3.41 13.08
CA ILE A 198 4.01 4.70 12.73
C ILE A 198 3.15 5.91 13.15
N THR A 199 1.86 5.69 13.43
CA THR A 199 0.94 6.74 13.90
C THR A 199 1.04 6.99 15.41
N THR A 200 1.83 6.17 16.11
CA THR A 200 2.09 6.25 17.56
C THR A 200 3.49 6.79 17.86
N PRO A 201 3.76 7.24 19.10
CA PRO A 201 5.11 7.69 19.49
C PRO A 201 6.19 6.63 19.25
N PHE A 202 7.44 7.08 19.06
CA PHE A 202 8.58 6.18 18.83
C PHE A 202 8.78 5.20 20.02
N PRO A 203 8.75 3.87 19.80
CA PRO A 203 8.79 2.88 20.87
C PRO A 203 10.10 2.90 21.66
N ASP A 204 10.03 2.92 22.99
CA ASP A 204 11.22 2.93 23.85
C ASP A 204 12.12 1.72 23.63
N VAL A 205 11.53 0.57 23.33
CA VAL A 205 12.26 -0.67 23.05
C VAL A 205 13.18 -0.54 21.82
N LEU A 206 12.83 0.28 20.83
CA LEU A 206 13.63 0.54 19.63
C LEU A 206 14.78 1.54 19.87
N LYS A 207 14.88 2.09 21.08
CA LYS A 207 15.95 3.01 21.52
C LYS A 207 17.12 2.28 22.16
N SER A 208 17.08 0.95 22.24
CA SER A 208 18.08 0.13 22.93
C SER A 208 18.57 -1.03 22.07
N PRO A 209 19.79 -1.55 22.34
CA PRO A 209 20.32 -2.71 21.62
C PRO A 209 19.40 -3.95 21.66
N PRO A 210 19.36 -4.74 20.57
CA PRO A 210 20.11 -4.56 19.33
C PRO A 210 19.39 -3.68 18.29
N PHE A 211 18.33 -2.95 18.69
CA PHE A 211 17.46 -2.25 17.74
C PHE A 211 17.79 -0.77 17.57
N ASP A 212 18.69 -0.20 18.37
CA ASP A 212 19.05 1.21 18.34
C ASP A 212 19.92 1.58 17.13
N GLN A 213 20.82 0.68 16.74
CA GLN A 213 21.75 0.89 15.63
C GLN A 213 22.34 -0.43 15.13
N TYR A 214 22.97 -0.39 13.96
CA TYR A 214 23.80 -1.45 13.41
C TYR A 214 25.14 -0.88 12.96
N THR A 215 26.20 -1.68 13.06
CA THR A 215 27.53 -1.35 12.51
C THR A 215 27.78 -2.22 11.29
N LEU A 216 28.05 -1.59 10.15
CA LEU A 216 28.29 -2.32 8.91
C LEU A 216 29.54 -3.19 9.03
N GLN A 217 29.37 -4.50 8.80
CA GLN A 217 30.49 -5.45 8.77
C GLN A 217 31.35 -5.35 7.50
N GLN A 218 30.80 -4.77 6.43
CA GLN A 218 31.49 -4.51 5.17
C GLN A 218 31.00 -3.17 4.61
N ALA A 219 31.74 -2.56 3.70
CA ALA A 219 31.30 -1.33 3.04
C ALA A 219 30.05 -1.59 2.17
N ALA A 220 29.04 -0.75 2.32
CA ALA A 220 27.92 -0.70 1.37
C ALA A 220 28.26 0.21 0.17
N SER A 221 28.98 1.31 0.41
CA SER A 221 29.54 2.17 -0.63
C SER A 221 30.77 2.92 -0.08
N SER A 222 31.36 3.82 -0.88
CA SER A 222 32.43 4.71 -0.39
C SER A 222 31.97 5.64 0.73
N ASP A 223 30.70 6.05 0.70
CA ASP A 223 30.12 6.97 1.68
C ASP A 223 29.64 6.22 2.94
N TYR A 224 29.47 4.90 2.82
CA TYR A 224 29.08 3.99 3.91
C TYR A 224 30.10 2.85 4.04
N PRO A 225 31.32 3.15 4.55
CA PRO A 225 32.39 2.17 4.66
C PRO A 225 32.11 1.12 5.75
N GLU A 226 32.92 0.07 5.76
CA GLU A 226 32.98 -0.88 6.88
C GLU A 226 33.18 -0.11 8.21
N GLY A 227 32.43 -0.50 9.24
CA GLY A 227 32.42 0.19 10.53
C GLY A 227 31.49 1.41 10.60
N TYR A 228 30.82 1.81 9.52
CA TYR A 228 29.76 2.82 9.59
C TYR A 228 28.67 2.38 10.55
N VAL A 229 28.25 3.28 11.43
CA VAL A 229 27.16 3.05 12.40
C VAL A 229 25.93 3.80 11.93
N THR A 230 24.80 3.09 11.82
CA THR A 230 23.53 3.70 11.43
C THR A 230 23.09 4.75 12.44
N THR A 231 22.57 5.87 11.94
CA THR A 231 22.17 7.03 12.73
C THR A 231 20.74 7.48 12.42
N ARG A 232 20.08 7.98 13.46
CA ARG A 232 18.72 8.54 13.46
C ARG A 232 18.73 9.95 14.02
N PHE A 233 17.65 10.70 13.84
CA PHE A 233 17.42 11.91 14.63
C PHE A 233 17.13 11.54 16.10
N ASP A 234 17.21 12.54 17.00
CA ASP A 234 16.68 12.36 18.35
C ASP A 234 15.16 12.07 18.31
N TYR A 235 14.68 11.34 19.31
CA TYR A 235 13.32 10.77 19.25
C TYR A 235 12.21 11.82 19.31
N ASP A 236 12.46 12.99 19.91
CA ASP A 236 11.51 14.11 19.90
C ASP A 236 11.43 14.72 18.50
N THR A 237 12.57 14.91 17.84
CA THR A 237 12.65 15.33 16.44
C THR A 237 11.94 14.34 15.51
N ILE A 238 12.08 13.03 15.71
CA ILE A 238 11.35 12.01 14.93
C ILE A 238 9.84 12.23 15.07
N GLY A 239 9.34 12.33 16.30
CA GLY A 239 7.92 12.58 16.57
C GLY A 239 7.41 13.87 15.91
N GLN A 240 8.18 14.95 16.00
CA GLN A 240 7.83 16.23 15.37
C GLN A 240 7.84 16.16 13.84
N LYS A 241 8.78 15.43 13.24
CA LYS A 241 8.86 15.29 11.78
C LYS A 241 7.73 14.44 11.22
N LEU A 242 7.32 13.36 11.91
CA LEU A 242 6.16 12.55 11.50
C LEU A 242 4.89 13.40 11.41
N LEU A 243 4.69 14.32 12.35
CA LEU A 243 3.59 15.30 12.32
C LEU A 243 3.79 16.34 11.21
N THR A 244 5.00 16.90 11.09
CA THR A 244 5.32 17.96 10.12
C THR A 244 5.12 17.51 8.67
N TYR A 245 5.45 16.27 8.36
CA TYR A 245 5.28 15.69 7.02
C TYR A 245 3.92 15.01 6.81
N GLY A 246 3.02 15.05 7.81
CA GLY A 246 1.65 14.58 7.70
C GLY A 246 1.52 13.07 7.48
N VAL A 247 2.41 12.27 8.08
CA VAL A 247 2.46 10.80 7.88
C VAL A 247 1.15 10.15 8.32
N THR A 248 0.66 10.46 9.52
CA THR A 248 -0.60 9.91 10.05
C THR A 248 -1.80 10.30 9.17
N ASP A 249 -1.81 11.52 8.64
CA ASP A 249 -2.90 11.96 7.76
C ASP A 249 -2.91 11.19 6.44
N ASP A 250 -1.73 10.87 5.88
CA ASP A 250 -1.60 10.06 4.66
C ASP A 250 -2.04 8.61 4.91
N VAL A 251 -1.69 8.03 6.06
CA VAL A 251 -2.17 6.70 6.48
C VAL A 251 -3.69 6.68 6.59
N ASN A 252 -4.27 7.64 7.31
CA ASN A 252 -5.72 7.74 7.48
C ASN A 252 -6.44 7.90 6.14
N ARG A 253 -5.88 8.71 5.22
CA ARG A 253 -6.40 8.83 3.86
C ARG A 253 -6.33 7.51 3.10
N ALA A 254 -5.22 6.80 3.17
CA ALA A 254 -5.07 5.52 2.47
C ALA A 254 -6.10 4.48 2.94
N MET A 255 -6.29 4.34 4.26
CA MET A 255 -7.18 3.33 4.84
C MET A 255 -8.68 3.59 4.58
N SER A 256 -9.03 4.77 4.06
CA SER A 256 -10.39 5.09 3.61
C SER A 256 -10.63 4.81 2.11
N LYS A 257 -9.60 4.42 1.35
CA LYS A 257 -9.71 4.20 -0.10
C LYS A 257 -10.16 2.78 -0.45
N THR A 258 -10.90 2.68 -1.54
CA THR A 258 -11.42 1.39 -2.04
C THR A 258 -10.66 0.83 -3.22
N ASP A 259 -10.06 1.72 -4.03
CA ASP A 259 -9.34 1.34 -5.24
C ASP A 259 -7.83 1.28 -4.94
N TRP A 260 -7.15 0.32 -5.55
CA TRP A 260 -5.73 0.04 -5.33
C TRP A 260 -4.86 1.29 -5.53
N GLU A 261 -5.03 2.04 -6.62
CA GLU A 261 -4.19 3.21 -6.89
C GLU A 261 -4.45 4.39 -5.96
N ASP A 262 -5.65 4.50 -5.39
CA ASP A 262 -5.92 5.52 -4.39
C ASP A 262 -5.33 5.13 -3.04
N PHE A 263 -5.36 3.85 -2.67
CA PHE A 263 -4.69 3.33 -1.47
C PHE A 263 -3.16 3.44 -1.59
N HIS A 264 -2.61 2.90 -2.68
CA HIS A 264 -1.19 2.82 -2.98
C HIS A 264 -0.58 4.21 -3.22
N GLY A 265 -1.21 5.01 -4.09
CA GLY A 265 -0.82 6.38 -4.44
C GLY A 265 0.26 6.48 -5.51
N TYR A 266 0.57 7.72 -5.88
CA TYR A 266 1.68 8.14 -6.79
C TYR A 266 1.57 7.73 -8.27
N TRP A 267 1.04 6.55 -8.58
CA TRP A 267 0.99 5.99 -9.93
C TRP A 267 -0.31 6.30 -10.68
N SER A 268 -0.32 6.18 -12.01
CA SER A 268 -1.50 6.39 -12.88
C SER A 268 -2.29 7.69 -12.66
N GLY A 269 -1.62 8.76 -12.22
CA GLY A 269 -2.28 10.05 -11.95
C GLY A 269 -3.02 10.13 -10.61
N ALA A 270 -2.93 9.09 -9.78
CA ALA A 270 -3.37 9.10 -8.39
C ALA A 270 -2.68 10.22 -7.61
N ALA A 271 -3.32 10.63 -6.51
CA ALA A 271 -2.73 11.62 -5.62
C ALA A 271 -1.52 11.05 -4.89
N HIS A 272 -0.49 11.86 -4.67
CA HIS A 272 0.67 11.52 -3.85
C HIS A 272 0.43 12.02 -2.41
N ASN A 273 -0.52 11.37 -1.71
CA ASN A 273 -0.93 11.70 -0.34
C ASN A 273 -1.54 10.49 0.42
N THR A 274 -1.10 9.28 0.07
CA THR A 274 -1.53 8.01 0.68
C THR A 274 -0.32 7.12 1.00
N ILE A 275 -0.34 5.79 0.82
CA ILE A 275 0.68 4.89 1.40
C ILE A 275 2.11 5.26 0.99
N ILE A 276 2.38 5.48 -0.31
CA ILE A 276 3.74 5.85 -0.74
C ILE A 276 4.19 7.19 -0.13
N ALA A 277 3.28 8.18 -0.04
CA ALA A 277 3.61 9.48 0.57
C ALA A 277 3.92 9.36 2.07
N ALA A 278 3.14 8.53 2.78
CA ALA A 278 3.33 8.24 4.20
C ALA A 278 4.67 7.53 4.44
N HIS A 279 5.00 6.56 3.59
CA HIS A 279 6.27 5.84 3.61
C HIS A 279 7.45 6.78 3.40
N ASP A 280 7.45 7.57 2.34
CA ASP A 280 8.55 8.48 2.00
C ASP A 280 8.77 9.55 3.08
N SER A 281 7.66 10.13 3.54
CA SER A 281 7.66 11.09 4.65
C SER A 281 8.11 10.45 5.97
N GLY A 282 7.77 9.18 6.20
CA GLY A 282 8.20 8.40 7.35
C GLY A 282 9.71 8.18 7.38
N HIS A 283 10.31 7.72 6.28
CA HIS A 283 11.77 7.62 6.12
C HIS A 283 12.47 8.94 6.44
N ASN A 284 11.99 10.02 5.83
CA ASN A 284 12.54 11.36 6.05
C ASN A 284 12.32 11.91 7.46
N SER A 285 11.41 11.33 8.22
CA SER A 285 11.17 11.69 9.62
C SER A 285 12.13 11.00 10.59
N ILE A 286 12.67 9.83 10.24
CA ILE A 286 13.42 8.99 11.19
C ILE A 286 14.89 9.43 11.32
N GLY A 287 15.58 9.74 10.22
CA GLY A 287 16.93 10.27 10.31
C GLY A 287 17.86 9.95 9.15
N PRO A 288 19.16 10.30 9.28
CA PRO A 288 20.09 10.30 8.16
C PRO A 288 20.24 8.95 7.43
N THR A 289 20.26 7.83 8.17
CA THR A 289 20.36 6.51 7.52
C THR A 289 19.05 6.12 6.85
N MET A 290 17.91 6.30 7.53
CA MET A 290 16.58 6.04 6.98
C MET A 290 16.20 7.01 5.84
N GLN A 291 16.87 8.15 5.70
CA GLN A 291 16.68 9.09 4.60
C GLN A 291 17.36 8.64 3.30
N ASN A 292 18.23 7.63 3.32
CA ASN A 292 18.95 7.18 2.13
C ASN A 292 18.52 5.78 1.70
N GLN A 293 17.92 5.67 0.50
CA GLN A 293 17.50 4.37 -0.07
C GLN A 293 18.61 3.34 -0.15
N GLU A 294 19.86 3.78 -0.27
CA GLU A 294 21.00 2.89 -0.46
C GLU A 294 21.37 2.12 0.82
N VAL A 295 20.98 2.66 1.98
CA VAL A 295 21.38 2.11 3.29
C VAL A 295 20.28 2.06 4.34
N ALA A 296 19.06 2.52 4.05
CA ALA A 296 17.97 2.57 5.02
C ALA A 296 17.71 1.22 5.69
N ALA A 297 17.78 0.11 4.93
CA ALA A 297 17.53 -1.22 5.45
C ALA A 297 18.59 -1.76 6.42
N PHE A 298 19.77 -1.12 6.49
CA PHE A 298 20.78 -1.45 7.52
C PHE A 298 20.42 -0.88 8.89
N ASP A 299 19.52 0.10 8.98
CA ASP A 299 19.03 0.58 10.26
C ASP A 299 17.96 -0.41 10.80
N PRO A 300 18.10 -0.97 12.02
CA PRO A 300 17.13 -1.93 12.55
C PRO A 300 15.68 -1.44 12.60
N VAL A 301 15.43 -0.12 12.69
CA VAL A 301 14.07 0.44 12.68
C VAL A 301 13.33 0.15 11.38
N PHE A 302 14.06 0.00 10.26
CA PHE A 302 13.50 -0.27 8.94
C PHE A 302 12.53 -1.45 8.95
N TRP A 303 12.89 -2.53 9.64
CA TRP A 303 12.12 -3.77 9.64
C TRP A 303 10.78 -3.61 10.37
N PHE A 304 10.77 -2.88 11.49
CA PHE A 304 9.54 -2.59 12.25
C PHE A 304 8.65 -1.59 11.51
N PHE A 305 9.28 -0.61 10.87
CA PHE A 305 8.65 0.41 10.03
C PHE A 305 7.95 -0.22 8.82
N HIS A 306 8.64 -1.09 8.07
CA HIS A 306 8.06 -1.78 6.91
C HIS A 306 7.04 -2.85 7.27
N CYS A 307 7.22 -3.50 8.43
CA CYS A 307 6.21 -4.42 8.96
C CYS A 307 4.86 -3.72 9.22
N ASN A 308 4.87 -2.42 9.53
CA ASN A 308 3.63 -1.65 9.67
C ASN A 308 2.98 -1.30 8.32
N TRP A 309 3.75 -1.01 7.28
CA TRP A 309 3.19 -0.85 5.93
C TRP A 309 2.54 -2.13 5.44
N ASP A 310 3.18 -3.27 5.72
CA ASP A 310 2.62 -4.57 5.36
C ASP A 310 1.35 -4.90 6.15
N ARG A 311 1.32 -4.56 7.44
CA ARG A 311 0.12 -4.63 8.28
C ARG A 311 -1.03 -3.81 7.69
N LEU A 312 -0.78 -2.55 7.33
CA LEU A 312 -1.77 -1.65 6.73
C LEU A 312 -2.26 -2.16 5.38
N PHE A 313 -1.36 -2.72 4.56
CA PHE A 313 -1.73 -3.38 3.31
C PHE A 313 -2.65 -4.58 3.56
N TRP A 314 -2.32 -5.47 4.50
CA TRP A 314 -3.17 -6.61 4.82
C TRP A 314 -4.53 -6.20 5.42
N GLU A 315 -4.55 -5.17 6.25
CA GLU A 315 -5.80 -4.58 6.78
C GLU A 315 -6.68 -4.06 5.64
N TRP A 316 -6.11 -3.30 4.71
CA TRP A 316 -6.83 -2.81 3.54
C TRP A 316 -7.34 -3.95 2.66
N GLN A 317 -6.53 -4.98 2.41
CA GLN A 317 -6.96 -6.16 1.64
C GLN A 317 -8.17 -6.85 2.27
N LYS A 318 -8.13 -7.08 3.59
CA LYS A 318 -9.28 -7.67 4.30
C LYS A 318 -10.51 -6.78 4.22
N LYS A 319 -10.36 -5.47 4.41
CA LYS A 319 -11.46 -4.50 4.28
C LYS A 319 -12.11 -4.56 2.89
N MET A 320 -11.30 -4.70 1.84
CA MET A 320 -11.73 -4.68 0.44
C MET A 320 -12.14 -6.04 -0.12
N LEU A 321 -12.02 -7.11 0.66
CA LEU A 321 -12.10 -8.49 0.18
C LEU A 321 -11.10 -8.77 -0.96
N ALA A 322 -9.90 -8.19 -0.86
CA ALA A 322 -8.78 -8.29 -1.78
C ALA A 322 -7.66 -9.20 -1.23
N THR A 323 -8.04 -10.22 -0.46
CA THR A 323 -7.13 -11.19 0.16
C THR A 323 -6.73 -12.33 -0.78
N ASP A 324 -7.34 -12.41 -1.97
CA ASP A 324 -6.95 -13.30 -3.05
C ASP A 324 -6.79 -12.50 -4.36
N LEU A 325 -6.19 -13.12 -5.38
CA LEU A 325 -5.95 -12.47 -6.68
C LEU A 325 -7.22 -11.87 -7.28
N HIS A 326 -8.33 -12.60 -7.17
CA HIS A 326 -9.58 -12.22 -7.77
C HIS A 326 -10.14 -10.94 -7.14
N GLY A 327 -10.24 -10.93 -5.81
CA GLY A 327 -10.66 -9.78 -5.03
C GLY A 327 -9.76 -8.57 -5.26
N LEU A 328 -8.44 -8.78 -5.30
CA LEU A 328 -7.47 -7.72 -5.55
C LEU A 328 -7.68 -7.07 -6.92
N LEU A 329 -7.84 -7.86 -7.98
CA LEU A 329 -8.07 -7.33 -9.33
C LEU A 329 -9.36 -6.49 -9.42
N THR A 330 -10.38 -6.73 -8.58
CA THR A 330 -11.60 -5.89 -8.56
C THR A 330 -11.37 -4.47 -8.04
N THR A 331 -10.24 -4.22 -7.38
CA THR A 331 -9.83 -2.90 -6.87
C THR A 331 -8.95 -2.13 -7.85
N ILE A 332 -8.54 -2.76 -8.96
CA ILE A 332 -7.66 -2.17 -9.97
C ILE A 332 -8.47 -1.94 -11.24
N ASN A 333 -8.44 -0.71 -11.79
CA ASN A 333 -9.08 -0.44 -13.06
C ASN A 333 -8.10 -0.73 -14.20
N GLU A 334 -8.30 -1.84 -14.91
CA GLU A 334 -7.45 -2.26 -16.04
C GLU A 334 -7.21 -1.15 -17.09
N VAL A 335 -8.20 -0.31 -17.35
CA VAL A 335 -8.11 0.72 -18.40
C VAL A 335 -7.27 1.91 -17.96
N THR A 336 -7.41 2.35 -16.71
CA THR A 336 -6.67 3.52 -16.19
C THR A 336 -5.36 3.14 -15.51
N ASP A 337 -5.26 1.91 -15.01
CA ASP A 337 -4.15 1.39 -14.20
C ASP A 337 -3.60 0.07 -14.80
N PRO A 338 -3.30 0.02 -16.10
CA PRO A 338 -2.95 -1.23 -16.79
C PRO A 338 -1.68 -1.87 -16.24
N VAL A 339 -0.68 -1.08 -15.84
CA VAL A 339 0.58 -1.60 -15.29
C VAL A 339 0.33 -2.32 -13.96
N SER A 340 -0.49 -1.74 -13.10
CA SER A 340 -0.85 -2.34 -11.82
C SER A 340 -1.67 -3.60 -11.99
N TYR A 341 -2.58 -3.62 -12.97
CA TYR A 341 -3.33 -4.82 -13.32
C TYR A 341 -2.40 -5.93 -13.83
N GLN A 342 -1.47 -5.57 -14.71
CA GLN A 342 -0.53 -6.49 -15.35
C GLN A 342 0.43 -7.16 -14.36
N ILE A 343 0.95 -6.46 -13.35
CA ILE A 343 1.87 -7.09 -12.39
C ILE A 343 1.24 -8.22 -11.59
N PHE A 344 -0.10 -8.30 -11.51
CA PHE A 344 -0.82 -9.38 -10.84
C PHE A 344 -1.38 -10.42 -11.82
N ASN A 345 -1.63 -10.06 -13.08
CA ASN A 345 -2.30 -10.93 -14.05
C ASN A 345 -1.39 -11.49 -15.16
N ASP A 346 -0.25 -10.87 -15.43
CA ASP A 346 0.74 -11.34 -16.40
C ASP A 346 1.91 -12.04 -15.69
N ALA A 347 1.99 -13.36 -15.84
CA ALA A 347 3.04 -14.20 -15.24
C ALA A 347 4.47 -13.70 -15.53
N ALA A 348 4.71 -13.04 -16.67
CA ALA A 348 6.03 -12.49 -17.00
C ALA A 348 6.44 -11.29 -16.13
N LEU A 349 5.47 -10.65 -15.45
CA LEU A 349 5.66 -9.43 -14.66
C LEU A 349 5.49 -9.65 -13.15
N GLN A 350 5.23 -10.89 -12.71
CA GLN A 350 4.97 -11.21 -11.31
C GLN A 350 6.25 -11.36 -10.46
N THR A 351 7.43 -11.23 -11.06
CA THR A 351 8.73 -11.49 -10.41
C THR A 351 9.05 -10.50 -9.29
N LEU A 352 9.38 -11.01 -8.10
CA LEU A 352 9.81 -10.23 -6.94
C LEU A 352 11.27 -10.57 -6.57
N ASN A 353 12.22 -10.21 -7.43
CA ASN A 353 13.64 -10.50 -7.19
C ASN A 353 14.15 -9.88 -5.87
N PRO A 354 15.05 -10.55 -5.14
CA PRO A 354 15.64 -11.86 -5.41
C PRO A 354 14.81 -13.04 -4.85
N PHE A 355 13.60 -12.77 -4.34
CA PHE A 355 12.77 -13.73 -3.61
C PHE A 355 12.02 -14.68 -4.55
N THR A 356 12.64 -15.14 -5.63
CA THR A 356 11.98 -15.93 -6.69
C THR A 356 12.44 -17.39 -6.70
N SER A 357 13.24 -17.80 -5.71
CA SER A 357 13.85 -19.13 -5.63
C SER A 357 13.33 -19.93 -4.45
N SER A 358 13.00 -21.20 -4.65
CA SER A 358 12.46 -22.06 -3.60
C SER A 358 13.49 -22.41 -2.50
N PRO A 359 13.24 -22.11 -1.20
CA PRO A 359 12.42 -21.03 -0.61
C PRO A 359 13.25 -19.77 -0.24
N PRO A 360 12.67 -18.55 -0.35
CA PRO A 360 11.26 -18.31 -0.69
C PRO A 360 11.03 -18.04 -2.20
N GLU A 361 10.12 -18.81 -2.81
CA GLU A 361 9.62 -18.66 -4.20
C GLU A 361 8.37 -17.76 -4.18
N LEU A 362 8.60 -16.46 -4.03
CA LEU A 362 7.58 -15.42 -3.93
C LEU A 362 7.43 -14.67 -5.25
N ASN A 363 6.19 -14.32 -5.54
CA ASN A 363 5.80 -13.49 -6.67
C ASN A 363 4.60 -12.64 -6.23
N THR A 364 4.20 -11.68 -7.07
CA THR A 364 3.10 -10.75 -6.75
C THR A 364 1.77 -11.44 -6.44
N VAL A 365 1.54 -12.68 -6.90
CA VAL A 365 0.32 -13.46 -6.62
C VAL A 365 0.44 -14.24 -5.31
N ALA A 366 1.58 -14.86 -5.05
CA ALA A 366 1.84 -15.66 -3.85
C ALA A 366 1.81 -14.82 -2.57
N ILE A 367 2.11 -13.52 -2.67
CA ILE A 367 2.11 -12.61 -1.52
C ILE A 367 0.73 -12.05 -1.17
N ILE A 368 -0.30 -12.27 -2.01
CA ILE A 368 -1.61 -11.62 -1.83
C ILE A 368 -2.28 -12.14 -0.57
N ASP A 369 -2.40 -13.46 -0.44
CA ASP A 369 -2.99 -14.10 0.74
C ASP A 369 -1.92 -14.33 1.82
N SER A 370 -1.79 -13.36 2.72
CA SER A 370 -0.82 -13.42 3.80
C SER A 370 -0.99 -14.65 4.70
N VAL A 371 -2.23 -15.11 4.92
CA VAL A 371 -2.49 -16.20 5.86
C VAL A 371 -2.29 -17.55 5.19
N SER A 372 -2.98 -17.81 4.09
CA SER A 372 -2.97 -19.15 3.47
C SER A 372 -1.69 -19.45 2.72
N GLN A 373 -1.03 -18.43 2.14
CA GLN A 373 0.19 -18.63 1.34
C GLN A 373 1.46 -18.37 2.14
N LEU A 374 1.47 -17.37 3.03
CA LEU A 374 2.67 -17.00 3.79
C LEU A 374 2.66 -17.51 5.24
N GLY A 375 1.50 -17.93 5.77
CA GLY A 375 1.36 -18.35 7.16
C GLY A 375 1.51 -17.21 8.16
N ILE A 376 1.25 -15.97 7.74
CA ILE A 376 1.44 -14.73 8.51
C ILE A 376 0.12 -13.98 8.65
N ASP A 377 -0.24 -13.62 9.86
CA ASP A 377 -1.29 -12.65 10.16
C ASP A 377 -0.79 -11.57 11.12
N TYR A 378 -1.68 -10.66 11.49
CA TYR A 378 -1.38 -9.48 12.30
C TYR A 378 -2.31 -9.39 13.51
N ALA A 379 -1.76 -8.96 14.64
CA ALA A 379 -2.47 -8.68 15.88
C ALA A 379 -2.34 -7.18 16.25
N PRO A 380 -3.44 -6.49 16.62
CA PRO A 380 -4.81 -7.03 16.66
C PRO A 380 -5.29 -7.43 15.27
N ALA A 381 -6.16 -8.44 15.22
CA ALA A 381 -6.76 -8.84 13.96
C ALA A 381 -7.40 -7.59 13.35
N ALA A 382 -7.11 -7.31 12.07
CA ALA A 382 -7.77 -6.23 11.36
C ALA A 382 -9.27 -6.36 11.60
N THR A 383 -9.83 -5.44 12.37
CA THR A 383 -11.26 -5.34 12.52
C THR A 383 -11.78 -4.81 11.19
N SER A 384 -13.01 -5.19 10.80
CA SER A 384 -13.78 -4.36 9.89
C SER A 384 -13.96 -3.03 10.61
N SER A 385 -13.01 -2.13 10.45
CA SER A 385 -13.06 -0.85 11.11
C SER A 385 -14.28 -0.12 10.58
N ASP A 386 -15.04 0.53 11.47
CA ASP A 386 -16.07 1.52 11.14
C ASP A 386 -15.44 2.77 10.49
N VAL A 387 -14.43 2.58 9.64
CA VAL A 387 -13.84 3.64 8.84
C VAL A 387 -14.86 3.92 7.76
N ASP A 388 -15.60 4.99 8.00
CA ASP A 388 -16.49 5.62 7.04
C ASP A 388 -15.69 5.82 5.75
N PHE A 389 -16.09 5.11 4.71
CA PHE A 389 -15.41 5.21 3.42
C PHE A 389 -15.62 6.62 2.91
N MET A 390 -14.51 7.33 2.69
CA MET A 390 -14.60 8.66 2.13
C MET A 390 -15.02 8.54 0.67
N PRO A 391 -15.97 9.36 0.19
CA PRO A 391 -16.27 9.47 -1.23
C PRO A 391 -14.97 9.68 -2.01
N LYS A 392 -14.87 9.06 -3.19
CA LYS A 392 -13.69 9.23 -4.04
C LYS A 392 -13.61 10.69 -4.45
N THR A 393 -12.59 11.38 -3.94
CA THR A 393 -12.27 12.76 -4.31
C THR A 393 -11.36 12.75 -5.53
N GLN A 394 -11.74 13.48 -6.57
CA GLN A 394 -10.98 13.60 -7.80
C GLN A 394 -10.79 15.06 -8.19
N ARG A 395 -9.71 15.33 -8.91
CA ARG A 395 -9.39 16.66 -9.45
C ARG A 395 -10.02 16.87 -10.83
N THR A 396 -10.30 15.79 -11.54
CA THR A 396 -10.90 15.76 -12.87
C THR A 396 -11.83 14.56 -12.99
N LEU A 397 -12.99 14.73 -13.64
CA LEU A 397 -13.95 13.66 -13.89
C LEU A 397 -14.39 13.68 -15.36
N ALA A 398 -14.73 12.50 -15.88
CA ALA A 398 -15.35 12.40 -17.20
C ALA A 398 -16.69 13.15 -17.21
N ALA A 399 -16.98 13.87 -18.29
CA ALA A 399 -18.20 14.69 -18.42
C ALA A 399 -19.51 13.88 -18.30
N SER A 400 -19.46 12.55 -18.47
CA SER A 400 -20.59 11.65 -18.27
C SER A 400 -20.93 11.38 -16.80
N LYS A 401 -20.07 11.76 -15.85
CA LYS A 401 -20.27 11.53 -14.41
C LYS A 401 -20.88 12.76 -13.74
N ARG A 402 -21.81 12.51 -12.81
CA ARG A 402 -22.31 13.54 -11.87
C ARG A 402 -21.40 13.59 -10.64
N PHE A 403 -21.24 14.78 -10.07
CA PHE A 403 -20.39 15.01 -8.91
C PHE A 403 -20.93 16.14 -8.03
N THR A 404 -20.51 16.13 -6.77
CA THR A 404 -20.61 17.27 -5.86
C THR A 404 -19.24 17.90 -5.68
N VAL A 405 -19.20 19.17 -5.29
CA VAL A 405 -17.95 19.88 -5.00
C VAL A 405 -17.79 19.97 -3.50
N GLU A 406 -16.70 19.43 -2.98
CA GLU A 406 -16.26 19.61 -1.60
C GLU A 406 -15.54 20.96 -1.49
N ALA A 407 -16.15 21.90 -0.76
CA ALA A 407 -15.72 23.29 -0.74
C ALA A 407 -14.94 23.68 0.53
N ASP A 408 -14.96 22.83 1.56
CA ASP A 408 -14.25 23.03 2.82
C ASP A 408 -12.77 22.60 2.74
N ARG A 409 -12.42 21.74 1.77
CA ARG A 409 -11.04 21.31 1.49
C ARG A 409 -10.63 21.54 0.04
N VAL A 410 -9.33 21.65 -0.16
CA VAL A 410 -8.70 21.73 -1.48
C VAL A 410 -7.54 20.76 -1.56
N ASN A 411 -7.26 20.29 -2.77
CA ASN A 411 -5.97 19.70 -3.09
C ASN A 411 -5.10 20.76 -3.74
N VAL A 412 -3.98 21.09 -3.10
CA VAL A 412 -2.91 21.86 -3.72
C VAL A 412 -1.89 20.86 -4.24
N ARG A 413 -1.73 20.81 -5.57
CA ARG A 413 -0.73 19.96 -6.21
C ARG A 413 0.48 20.79 -6.58
N VAL A 414 1.66 20.32 -6.16
CA VAL A 414 2.93 20.76 -6.72
C VAL A 414 3.37 19.69 -7.72
N SER A 415 3.51 20.05 -9.00
CA SER A 415 3.98 19.15 -10.06
C SER A 415 5.18 19.78 -10.79
N GLY A 416 5.78 19.08 -11.74
CA GLY A 416 6.86 19.65 -12.57
C GLY A 416 8.25 19.67 -11.91
N ILE A 417 8.40 19.02 -10.75
CA ILE A 417 9.72 18.81 -10.12
C ILE A 417 10.41 17.63 -10.82
N ASN A 418 11.57 17.88 -11.42
CA ASN A 418 12.42 16.85 -11.99
C ASN A 418 13.33 16.27 -10.89
N ARG A 419 12.93 15.12 -10.34
CA ARG A 419 13.67 14.45 -9.26
C ARG A 419 15.09 14.06 -9.65
N LEU A 420 15.36 13.85 -10.93
CA LEU A 420 16.68 13.46 -11.44
C LEU A 420 17.74 14.55 -11.28
N LYS A 421 17.30 15.78 -10.98
CA LYS A 421 18.18 16.92 -10.75
C LYS A 421 18.54 17.12 -9.29
N ILE A 422 17.83 16.46 -8.37
CA ILE A 422 18.00 16.63 -6.93
C ILE A 422 18.65 15.34 -6.41
N PRO A 423 19.93 15.35 -6.01
CA PRO A 423 20.58 14.15 -5.47
C PRO A 423 19.99 13.75 -4.12
N GLY A 424 19.65 12.48 -3.98
CA GLY A 424 19.14 11.91 -2.73
C GLY A 424 17.73 12.37 -2.40
N SER A 425 17.22 11.88 -1.27
CA SER A 425 15.92 12.26 -0.75
C SER A 425 15.81 13.77 -0.50
N PHE A 426 14.59 14.29 -0.59
CA PHE A 426 14.31 15.71 -0.38
C PHE A 426 12.91 15.94 0.14
N SER A 427 12.65 17.15 0.65
CA SER A 427 11.35 17.60 1.13
C SER A 427 10.82 18.76 0.29
N VAL A 428 9.51 18.81 0.12
CA VAL A 428 8.79 19.87 -0.58
C VAL A 428 7.89 20.57 0.42
N HIS A 429 8.03 21.90 0.50
CA HIS A 429 7.34 22.73 1.46
C HIS A 429 6.43 23.71 0.74
N LEU A 430 5.12 23.54 0.92
CA LEU A 430 4.12 24.50 0.47
C LEU A 430 4.06 25.66 1.46
N GLN A 431 4.09 26.88 0.94
CA GLN A 431 4.05 28.09 1.74
C GLN A 431 2.89 29.00 1.37
N LYS A 432 2.41 29.75 2.35
CA LYS A 432 1.55 30.92 2.19
C LYS A 432 2.20 32.11 2.88
N ASP A 433 2.39 33.19 2.14
CA ASP A 433 3.04 34.41 2.62
C ASP A 433 4.40 34.12 3.29
N ALA A 434 5.20 33.27 2.63
CA ALA A 434 6.52 32.78 3.06
C ALA A 434 6.53 31.91 4.34
N LYS A 435 5.38 31.59 4.93
CA LYS A 435 5.26 30.63 6.03
C LYS A 435 4.89 29.25 5.48
N THR A 436 5.63 28.21 5.87
CA THR A 436 5.30 26.83 5.52
C THR A 436 3.95 26.44 6.14
N ILE A 437 3.04 25.96 5.30
CA ILE A 437 1.70 25.49 5.69
C ILE A 437 1.55 23.98 5.57
N ALA A 438 2.39 23.31 4.77
CA ALA A 438 2.44 21.86 4.67
C ALA A 438 3.79 21.40 4.12
N SER A 439 4.21 20.19 4.48
CA SER A 439 5.46 19.58 4.00
C SER A 439 5.22 18.12 3.61
N ARG A 440 5.95 17.64 2.61
CA ARG A 440 6.02 16.24 2.19
C ARG A 440 7.47 15.88 1.90
N ALA A 441 7.81 14.60 1.92
CA ALA A 441 9.11 14.14 1.44
C ALA A 441 8.98 13.21 0.23
N LEU A 442 10.10 13.08 -0.49
CA LEU A 442 10.35 12.04 -1.47
C LEU A 442 11.61 11.28 -1.04
N PHE A 443 11.47 9.98 -0.88
CA PHE A 443 12.55 9.07 -0.53
C PHE A 443 13.17 8.53 -1.81
N GLN A 444 14.47 8.73 -2.03
CA GLN A 444 15.14 8.32 -3.27
C GLN A 444 16.66 8.13 -3.09
N PRO A 445 17.33 7.39 -3.99
CA PRO A 445 18.78 7.23 -3.90
C PRO A 445 19.51 8.50 -4.33
N VAL A 446 20.82 8.55 -4.07
CA VAL A 446 21.65 9.71 -4.43
C VAL A 446 21.73 9.84 -5.96
N GLU A 447 22.06 8.75 -6.63
CA GLU A 447 22.21 8.68 -8.09
C GLU A 447 20.93 8.21 -8.81
N THR A 448 19.89 9.02 -8.77
CA THR A 448 18.60 8.69 -9.40
C THR A 448 18.67 8.42 -10.91
N GLN A 449 19.64 8.99 -11.64
CA GLN A 449 19.86 8.72 -13.07
C GLN A 449 20.29 7.29 -13.37
N SER A 450 20.86 6.59 -12.39
CA SER A 450 21.31 5.20 -12.49
C SER A 450 20.19 4.20 -12.13
N CYS A 451 19.06 4.70 -11.61
CA CYS A 451 17.89 3.93 -11.20
C CYS A 451 16.83 3.95 -12.32
N ALA A 452 16.62 2.81 -12.98
CA ALA A 452 15.68 2.69 -14.11
C ALA A 452 14.25 3.14 -13.75
N ASN A 453 13.76 2.75 -12.56
CA ASN A 453 12.44 3.14 -12.06
C ASN A 453 12.34 4.66 -11.83
N CYS A 454 13.42 5.28 -11.36
CA CYS A 454 13.49 6.71 -11.10
C CYS A 454 13.51 7.50 -12.42
N VAL A 455 14.23 7.01 -13.43
CA VAL A 455 14.28 7.59 -14.78
C VAL A 455 12.91 7.50 -15.48
N ALA A 456 12.23 6.35 -15.36
CA ALA A 456 10.89 6.18 -15.91
C ALA A 456 9.85 7.13 -15.27
N ASN A 457 10.10 7.58 -14.04
CA ASN A 457 9.23 8.46 -13.25
C ASN A 457 9.96 9.75 -12.83
N ALA A 458 10.65 10.37 -13.78
CA ALA A 458 11.51 11.53 -13.53
C ALA A 458 10.77 12.77 -13.01
N MET A 459 9.52 12.96 -13.44
CA MET A 459 8.70 14.10 -13.03
C MET A 459 7.83 13.68 -11.85
N THR A 460 7.99 14.36 -10.73
CA THR A 460 7.26 14.04 -9.50
C THR A 460 6.21 15.08 -9.18
N GLN A 461 5.24 14.65 -8.38
CA GLN A 461 4.15 15.47 -7.89
C GLN A 461 3.96 15.24 -6.39
N PHE A 462 3.42 16.25 -5.72
CA PHE A 462 3.11 16.24 -4.30
C PHE A 462 1.72 16.82 -4.11
N ASP A 463 0.88 16.11 -3.37
CA ASP A 463 -0.50 16.47 -3.15
C ASP A 463 -0.72 16.86 -1.68
N PHE A 464 -1.16 18.09 -1.47
CA PHE A 464 -1.47 18.66 -0.17
C PHE A 464 -2.98 18.84 -0.06
N GLU A 465 -3.64 17.96 0.69
CA GLU A 465 -5.07 18.09 0.97
C GLU A 465 -5.28 18.93 2.23
N LEU A 466 -5.71 20.18 2.07
CA LEU A 466 -5.72 21.18 3.14
C LEU A 466 -7.12 21.79 3.30
N PRO A 467 -7.48 22.27 4.51
CA PRO A 467 -8.64 23.13 4.66
C PRO A 467 -8.54 24.33 3.73
N MET A 468 -9.63 24.68 3.06
CA MET A 468 -9.71 25.81 2.13
C MET A 468 -9.18 27.10 2.77
N ALA A 469 -9.50 27.35 4.05
CA ALA A 469 -9.04 28.51 4.81
C ALA A 469 -7.50 28.61 4.94
N ALA A 470 -6.77 27.48 4.90
CA ALA A 470 -5.31 27.48 4.94
C ALA A 470 -4.69 28.06 3.66
N VAL A 471 -5.42 28.00 2.54
CA VAL A 471 -4.95 28.36 1.20
C VAL A 471 -5.55 29.69 0.71
N LEU A 472 -6.76 30.05 1.16
CA LEU A 472 -7.47 31.26 0.74
C LEU A 472 -6.72 32.56 1.08
N GLY A 473 -6.54 33.42 0.07
CA GLY A 473 -5.85 34.70 0.19
C GLY A 473 -4.33 34.54 0.37
N GLY A 474 -3.59 35.63 0.18
CA GLY A 474 -2.12 35.62 0.28
C GLY A 474 -1.42 35.08 -0.98
N LYS A 475 -0.10 34.88 -0.88
CA LYS A 475 0.75 34.37 -1.97
C LYS A 475 1.22 32.95 -1.66
N LEU A 476 0.87 32.00 -2.53
CA LEU A 476 1.40 30.65 -2.47
C LEU A 476 2.78 30.55 -3.12
N SER A 477 3.65 29.76 -2.53
CA SER A 477 4.96 29.44 -3.10
C SER A 477 5.41 28.05 -2.65
N VAL A 478 6.39 27.48 -3.33
CA VAL A 478 7.00 26.21 -2.97
C VAL A 478 8.52 26.34 -2.92
N TRP A 479 9.14 25.66 -1.97
CA TRP A 479 10.59 25.45 -1.97
C TRP A 479 10.92 23.99 -1.65
N VAL A 480 12.10 23.56 -2.05
CA VAL A 480 12.58 22.18 -1.92
C VAL A 480 13.80 22.16 -1.02
N GLU A 481 13.78 21.31 0.01
CA GLU A 481 14.86 21.03 0.94
C GLU A 481 15.55 19.72 0.58
N PRO A 482 16.78 19.72 0.05
CA PRO A 482 17.52 18.47 -0.14
C PRO A 482 18.03 17.95 1.21
N VAL A 483 18.07 16.62 1.37
CA VAL A 483 18.71 16.01 2.55
C VAL A 483 20.22 16.27 2.54
N ASN A 484 20.86 16.10 1.38
CA ASN A 484 22.26 16.51 1.20
C ASN A 484 22.33 18.03 0.95
N LYS A 485 22.88 18.75 1.93
CA LYS A 485 22.98 20.22 1.93
C LYS A 485 24.32 20.74 1.39
N ASP A 486 25.28 19.88 1.11
CA ASP A 486 26.65 20.28 0.74
C ASP A 486 26.69 21.04 -0.59
N PHE A 487 25.79 20.71 -1.51
CA PHE A 487 25.76 21.32 -2.83
C PHE A 487 25.03 22.68 -2.86
N VAL A 488 23.87 22.79 -2.22
CA VAL A 488 22.93 23.93 -2.39
C VAL A 488 22.40 24.48 -1.07
N GLY A 489 22.87 23.99 0.08
CA GLY A 489 22.32 24.34 1.39
C GLY A 489 20.88 23.85 1.56
N ASP A 490 20.10 24.59 2.36
CA ASP A 490 18.72 24.22 2.68
C ASP A 490 17.74 24.36 1.51
N ARG A 491 18.07 25.13 0.47
CA ARG A 491 17.10 25.45 -0.60
C ARG A 491 17.64 25.09 -1.96
N PHE A 492 17.10 24.01 -2.53
CA PHE A 492 17.43 23.63 -3.89
C PHE A 492 16.97 24.73 -4.88
N PRO A 493 17.81 25.21 -5.81
CA PRO A 493 17.44 26.30 -6.71
C PRO A 493 16.33 25.88 -7.68
N GLN A 494 15.23 26.63 -7.73
CA GLN A 494 14.08 26.33 -8.62
C GLN A 494 14.50 26.18 -10.09
N LYS A 495 15.46 27.00 -10.56
CA LYS A 495 15.97 26.93 -11.94
C LYS A 495 16.67 25.61 -12.29
N LEU A 496 17.06 24.81 -11.30
CA LEU A 496 17.75 23.54 -11.48
C LEU A 496 16.81 22.33 -11.36
N MET A 497 15.64 22.47 -10.73
CA MET A 497 14.72 21.35 -10.45
C MET A 497 13.61 21.18 -11.51
N GLY A 498 13.71 21.83 -12.66
CA GLY A 498 12.67 21.86 -13.68
C GLY A 498 11.76 23.09 -13.58
N ASP A 499 10.51 22.95 -14.01
CA ASP A 499 9.51 24.02 -14.04
C ASP A 499 8.34 23.65 -13.12
N PRO A 500 8.49 23.78 -11.79
CA PRO A 500 7.46 23.39 -10.86
C PRO A 500 6.20 24.28 -10.99
N VAL A 501 5.03 23.65 -10.99
CA VAL A 501 3.72 24.30 -11.07
C VAL A 501 2.92 24.02 -9.81
N ILE A 502 2.18 25.03 -9.34
CA ILE A 502 1.24 24.90 -8.23
C ILE A 502 -0.19 25.00 -8.78
N ASP A 503 -0.94 23.92 -8.70
CA ASP A 503 -2.35 23.85 -9.05
C ASP A 503 -3.20 23.78 -7.77
N VAL A 504 -4.29 24.54 -7.71
CA VAL A 504 -5.24 24.48 -6.60
C VAL A 504 -6.57 23.95 -7.13
N HIS A 505 -6.93 22.75 -6.69
CA HIS A 505 -8.13 22.05 -7.10
C HIS A 505 -9.16 22.02 -5.98
N LEU A 506 -10.40 22.40 -6.30
CA LEU A 506 -11.55 21.94 -5.53
C LEU A 506 -11.69 20.43 -5.71
N LEU A 507 -12.05 19.74 -4.64
CA LEU A 507 -12.22 18.29 -4.69
C LEU A 507 -13.63 17.95 -5.19
N LEU A 508 -13.69 17.10 -6.21
CA LEU A 508 -14.95 16.60 -6.75
C LEU A 508 -15.25 15.25 -6.08
N GLN A 509 -16.39 15.16 -5.41
CA GLN A 509 -16.88 13.91 -4.83
C GLN A 509 -17.83 13.24 -5.81
N THR A 510 -17.56 11.97 -6.13
CA THR A 510 -18.53 11.11 -6.82
C THR A 510 -19.31 10.29 -5.81
N GLN A 511 -20.57 9.98 -6.14
CA GLN A 511 -21.42 9.08 -5.36
C GLN A 511 -20.84 7.67 -5.26
#